data_AF-A0A7C1LWD5-F1
#
_entry.id   AF-A0A7C1LWD5-F1
#
_cell.length_a   1.000
_cell.length_b   1.000
_cell.length_c   1.000
_cell.angle_alpha   90.00
_cell.angle_beta   90.00
_cell.angle_gamma   90.00
#
_symmetry.space_group_name_H-M   'P 1'
#
loop_
_entity.id
_entity.type
_entity.pdbx_description
1 polymer ?
#
loop_
_entity_poly.entity_id
_entity_poly.type
_entity_poly.pdbx_seq_one_letter_code
_entity_poly.pdbx_strand_id
1 'polypeptide(L)'
;MDRFIWIYLSYQNPEEEIQILKQEANLNHDHGEKVATISQYIVQATRESSSIRRGSSIRGAIDLATIISQYDNYNSSSNWIEAAVMSLYNKIELEDGLTQTKKEIITNIVLATLNKSDFQ
;
A
#
# COMPACT_ATOMS: atom_id res chain seq x y z
N MET A 1 -23.77 -22.84 -22.35
CA MET A 1 -24.78 -22.33 -21.39
C MET A 1 -24.18 -21.12 -20.72
N ASP A 2 -24.74 -19.96 -20.98
CA ASP A 2 -24.36 -18.68 -20.38
C ASP A 2 -25.07 -18.55 -19.02
N ARG A 3 -24.38 -18.92 -17.94
CA ARG A 3 -24.92 -19.01 -16.56
C ARG A 3 -24.26 -18.03 -15.60
N PHE A 4 -23.45 -17.11 -16.12
CA PHE A 4 -22.72 -16.15 -15.31
C PHE A 4 -23.03 -14.74 -15.82
N ILE A 5 -23.28 -13.84 -14.87
CA ILE A 5 -23.34 -12.41 -15.15
C ILE A 5 -21.94 -11.87 -14.90
N TRP A 6 -21.40 -11.14 -15.87
CA TRP A 6 -20.11 -10.46 -15.71
C TRP A 6 -20.31 -9.15 -14.93
N ILE A 7 -19.67 -9.06 -13.77
CA ILE A 7 -19.62 -7.84 -12.97
C ILE A 7 -18.18 -7.32 -13.00
N TYR A 8 -18.01 -6.12 -13.55
CA TYR A 8 -16.73 -5.43 -13.51
C TYR A 8 -16.50 -4.83 -12.12
N LEU A 9 -15.33 -5.13 -11.54
CA LEU A 9 -14.90 -4.59 -10.26
C LEU A 9 -13.62 -3.78 -10.47
N SER A 10 -13.60 -2.55 -9.97
CA SER A 10 -12.42 -1.70 -9.90
C SER A 10 -12.05 -1.42 -8.45
N TYR A 11 -10.86 -0.84 -8.25
CA TYR A 11 -10.49 -0.29 -6.95
C TYR A 11 -11.42 0.86 -6.57
N GLN A 12 -11.64 1.02 -5.27
CA GLN A 12 -12.33 2.16 -4.68
C GLN A 12 -11.50 3.45 -4.87
N ASN A 13 -12.13 4.61 -4.70
CA ASN A 13 -11.39 5.86 -4.65
C ASN A 13 -10.51 5.94 -3.37
N PRO A 14 -9.48 6.81 -3.34
CA PRO A 14 -8.58 6.93 -2.20
C PRO A 14 -9.29 7.19 -0.86
N GLU A 15 -10.33 8.01 -0.85
CA GLU A 15 -11.05 8.38 0.37
C GLU A 15 -11.79 7.17 0.99
N GLU A 16 -12.45 6.36 0.15
CA GLU A 16 -13.09 5.11 0.55
C GLU A 16 -12.06 4.09 1.05
N GLU A 17 -10.93 3.94 0.35
CA GLU A 17 -9.84 3.06 0.77
C GLU A 17 -9.29 3.46 2.15
N ILE A 18 -9.15 4.76 2.43
CA ILE A 18 -8.73 5.26 3.75
C ILE A 18 -9.75 4.88 4.83
N GLN A 19 -11.06 5.01 4.58
CA GLN A 19 -12.06 4.60 5.56
C GLN A 19 -12.03 3.09 5.83
N ILE A 20 -11.87 2.28 4.77
CA ILE A 20 -11.70 0.82 4.90
C ILE A 20 -10.47 0.52 5.77
N LEU A 21 -9.35 1.21 5.53
CA LEU A 21 -8.12 1.02 6.32
C LEU A 21 -8.31 1.35 7.79
N LYS A 22 -8.98 2.46 8.09
CA LYS A 22 -9.25 2.86 9.47
C LYS A 22 -10.07 1.82 10.21
N GLN A 23 -11.08 1.27 9.53
CA GLN A 23 -11.95 0.24 10.09
C GLN A 23 -11.21 -1.10 10.26
N GLU A 24 -10.61 -1.62 9.19
CA GLU A 24 -10.07 -2.98 9.16
C GLU A 24 -8.74 -3.12 9.92
N ALA A 25 -7.91 -2.08 9.94
CA ALA A 25 -6.66 -2.06 10.72
C ALA A 25 -6.86 -1.46 12.14
N ASN A 26 -8.10 -1.19 12.54
CA ASN A 26 -8.47 -0.63 13.86
C ASN A 26 -7.70 0.64 14.24
N LEU A 27 -7.58 1.59 13.32
CA LEU A 27 -6.78 2.81 13.46
C LEU A 27 -7.56 3.97 14.11
N ASN A 28 -8.30 3.70 15.18
CA ASN A 28 -9.14 4.71 15.86
C ASN A 28 -8.37 5.59 16.87
N HIS A 29 -7.04 5.68 16.75
CA HIS A 29 -6.14 6.40 17.65
C HIS A 29 -5.56 7.66 16.96
N ASP A 30 -4.89 8.53 17.72
CA ASP A 30 -4.42 9.87 17.29
C ASP A 30 -3.63 9.89 15.97
N HIS A 31 -2.88 8.82 15.65
CA HIS A 31 -2.08 8.70 14.43
C HIS A 31 -2.72 7.86 13.31
N GLY A 32 -3.93 7.36 13.54
CA GLY A 32 -4.57 6.40 12.65
C GLY A 32 -4.89 6.94 11.27
N GLU A 33 -5.31 8.20 11.19
CA GLU A 33 -5.54 8.89 9.91
C GLU A 33 -4.26 8.93 9.08
N LYS A 34 -3.12 9.32 9.69
CA LYS A 34 -1.84 9.42 8.99
C LYS A 34 -1.36 8.06 8.50
N VAL A 35 -1.49 7.02 9.32
CA VAL A 35 -1.12 5.65 8.95
C VAL A 35 -1.99 5.13 7.79
N ALA A 36 -3.31 5.37 7.85
CA ALA A 36 -4.23 4.98 6.79
C ALA A 36 -3.88 5.69 5.46
N THR A 37 -3.69 7.00 5.48
CA THR A 37 -3.37 7.80 4.30
C THR A 37 -2.04 7.38 3.67
N ILE A 38 -0.97 7.24 4.46
CA ILE A 38 0.33 6.81 3.94
C ILE A 38 0.24 5.39 3.35
N SER A 39 -0.44 4.46 4.03
CA SER A 39 -0.61 3.09 3.54
C SER A 39 -1.38 3.04 2.22
N GLN A 40 -2.42 3.88 2.09
CA GLN A 40 -3.19 4.02 0.86
C GLN A 40 -2.32 4.59 -0.28
N TYR A 41 -1.55 5.65 -0.03
CA TYR A 41 -0.66 6.24 -1.03
C TYR A 41 0.44 5.29 -1.49
N ILE A 42 1.02 4.49 -0.59
CA ILE A 42 2.01 3.47 -0.97
C ILE A 42 1.39 2.44 -1.93
N VAL A 43 0.20 1.93 -1.60
CA VAL A 43 -0.48 0.94 -2.44
C VAL A 43 -0.93 1.55 -3.77
N GLN A 44 -1.44 2.78 -3.78
CA GLN A 44 -1.78 3.48 -5.01
C GLN A 44 -0.55 3.65 -5.91
N ALA A 45 0.60 4.04 -5.35
CA ALA A 45 1.85 4.15 -6.09
C ALA A 45 2.30 2.79 -6.67
N THR A 46 1.98 1.66 -6.04
CA THR A 46 2.24 0.34 -6.65
C THR A 46 1.38 0.07 -7.90
N ARG A 47 0.21 0.67 -8.01
CA ARG A 47 -0.71 0.51 -9.16
C ARG A 47 -0.34 1.44 -10.33
N GLU A 48 0.33 2.56 -10.02
CA GLU A 48 0.75 3.57 -11.00
C GLU A 48 2.20 3.37 -11.48
N SER A 49 2.98 2.52 -10.80
CA SER A 49 4.37 2.26 -11.14
C SER A 49 4.50 1.48 -12.46
N SER A 50 5.25 2.02 -13.41
CA SER A 50 5.57 1.34 -14.67
C SER A 50 6.41 0.07 -14.51
N SER A 51 7.03 -0.13 -13.35
CA SER A 51 7.82 -1.33 -13.03
C SER A 51 6.95 -2.47 -12.51
N ILE A 52 5.66 -2.22 -12.27
CA ILE A 52 4.73 -3.17 -11.66
C ILE A 52 3.61 -3.46 -12.66
N ARG A 53 3.56 -4.70 -13.14
CA ARG A 53 2.48 -5.23 -13.98
C ARG A 53 1.14 -5.26 -13.24
N ARG A 54 1.19 -5.62 -11.97
CA ARG A 54 0.02 -5.71 -11.10
C ARG A 54 0.33 -5.15 -9.72
N GLY A 55 -0.25 -3.99 -9.44
CA GLY A 55 -0.16 -3.33 -8.13
C GLY A 55 -0.96 -4.07 -7.06
N SER A 56 -0.66 -3.73 -5.81
CA SER A 56 -1.35 -4.33 -4.66
C SER A 56 -2.79 -3.84 -4.56
N SER A 57 -3.67 -4.70 -4.05
CA SER A 57 -5.04 -4.33 -3.66
C SER A 57 -5.06 -3.64 -2.29
N ILE A 58 -6.24 -3.19 -1.87
CA ILE A 58 -6.51 -2.65 -0.53
C ILE A 58 -6.06 -3.61 0.59
N ARG A 59 -6.06 -4.93 0.36
CA ARG A 59 -5.52 -5.92 1.31
C ARG A 59 -4.02 -5.78 1.56
N GLY A 60 -3.25 -5.21 0.64
CA GLY A 60 -1.86 -4.86 0.91
C GLY A 60 -1.75 -3.70 1.88
N ALA A 61 -2.61 -2.69 1.71
CA ALA A 61 -2.62 -1.52 2.57
C ALA A 61 -3.10 -1.87 3.98
N ILE A 62 -4.10 -2.76 4.13
CA ILE A 62 -4.58 -3.21 5.44
C ILE A 62 -3.45 -3.90 6.21
N ASP A 63 -2.74 -4.84 5.59
CA ASP A 63 -1.62 -5.52 6.24
C ASP A 63 -0.48 -4.54 6.57
N LEU A 64 -0.16 -3.61 5.66
CA LEU A 64 0.84 -2.56 5.90
C LEU A 64 0.48 -1.70 7.10
N ALA A 65 -0.75 -1.18 7.13
CA ALA A 65 -1.26 -0.35 8.21
C ALA A 65 -1.28 -1.09 9.55
N THR A 66 -1.67 -2.37 9.54
CA THR A 66 -1.71 -3.24 10.72
C THR A 66 -0.31 -3.52 11.26
N ILE A 67 0.69 -3.71 10.39
CA ILE A 67 2.07 -3.90 10.82
C ILE A 67 2.63 -2.59 11.38
N ILE A 68 2.38 -1.45 10.72
CA ILE A 68 2.88 -0.15 11.18
C ILE A 68 2.27 0.30 12.49
N SER A 69 1.00 0.02 12.75
CA SER A 69 0.37 0.36 14.02
C SER A 69 0.96 -0.38 15.22
N GLN A 70 1.75 -1.44 14.99
CA GLN A 70 2.48 -2.17 16.03
C GLN A 70 3.86 -1.58 16.35
N TYR A 71 4.39 -0.67 15.52
CA TYR A 71 5.65 -0.01 15.79
C TYR A 71 5.46 1.21 16.70
N ASP A 72 6.32 1.36 17.71
CA ASP A 72 6.34 2.52 18.60
C ASP A 72 6.66 3.84 17.87
N ASN A 73 7.40 3.75 16.76
CA ASN A 73 7.80 4.90 15.95
C ASN A 73 7.33 4.78 14.50
N TYR A 74 6.12 5.28 14.24
CA TYR A 74 5.54 5.33 12.90
C TYR A 74 6.13 6.44 12.00
N ASN A 75 7.02 7.31 12.51
CA ASN A 75 7.72 8.31 11.69
C ASN A 75 9.04 7.77 11.10
N SER A 76 9.45 6.55 11.46
CA SER A 76 10.67 5.93 10.93
C SER A 76 10.44 5.42 9.50
N SER A 77 11.13 5.99 8.52
CA SER A 77 11.12 5.50 7.14
C SER A 77 11.57 4.04 7.04
N SER A 78 12.48 3.60 7.91
CA SER A 78 12.94 2.21 7.96
C SER A 78 11.81 1.25 8.32
N ASN A 79 10.96 1.61 9.28
CA ASN A 79 9.83 0.78 9.71
C ASN A 79 8.81 0.66 8.58
N TRP A 80 8.54 1.75 7.86
CA TRP A 80 7.67 1.74 6.67
C TRP A 80 8.22 0.86 5.56
N ILE A 81 9.52 0.92 5.28
CA ILE A 81 10.15 0.07 4.26
C ILE A 81 10.02 -1.41 4.65
N GLU A 82 10.36 -1.75 5.89
CA GLU A 82 10.29 -3.12 6.38
C GLU A 82 8.85 -3.67 6.33
N ALA A 83 7.89 -2.91 6.87
CA ALA A 83 6.48 -3.27 6.86
C ALA A 83 5.92 -3.40 5.43
N ALA A 84 6.33 -2.53 4.51
CA ALA A 84 5.91 -2.60 3.12
C ALA A 84 6.51 -3.80 2.38
N VAL A 85 7.78 -4.13 2.63
CA VAL A 85 8.38 -5.33 2.07
C VAL A 85 7.66 -6.57 2.60
N MET A 86 7.35 -6.65 3.90
CA MET A 86 6.60 -7.77 4.47
C MET A 86 5.20 -7.91 3.88
N SER A 87 4.46 -6.81 3.76
CA SER A 87 3.04 -6.83 3.36
C SER A 87 2.81 -6.89 1.85
N LEU A 88 3.72 -6.34 1.03
CA LEU A 88 3.49 -6.15 -0.40
C LEU A 88 4.28 -7.10 -1.31
N TYR A 89 5.35 -7.76 -0.83
CA TYR A 89 6.26 -8.55 -1.68
C TYR A 89 5.54 -9.63 -2.52
N ASN A 90 4.57 -10.31 -1.92
CA ASN A 90 3.76 -11.34 -2.59
C ASN A 90 2.46 -10.81 -3.20
N LYS A 91 2.21 -9.50 -3.10
CA LYS A 91 0.98 -8.84 -3.60
C LYS A 91 1.23 -7.92 -4.79
N ILE A 92 2.48 -7.85 -5.27
CA ILE A 92 2.84 -7.18 -6.50
C ILE A 92 3.45 -8.16 -7.50
N GLU A 93 3.20 -7.92 -8.78
CA GLU A 93 3.84 -8.62 -9.89
C GLU A 93 4.64 -7.60 -10.69
N LEU A 94 5.93 -7.88 -10.88
CA LEU A 94 6.82 -6.99 -11.62
C LEU A 94 6.65 -7.17 -13.12
N GLU A 95 7.04 -6.15 -13.88
CA GLU A 95 7.27 -6.32 -15.30
C GLU A 95 8.49 -7.20 -15.58
N ASP A 96 8.47 -7.88 -16.74
CA ASP A 96 9.56 -8.74 -17.18
C ASP A 96 10.79 -7.90 -17.60
N GLY A 97 11.99 -8.45 -17.42
CA GLY A 97 13.23 -7.82 -17.87
C GLY A 97 13.77 -6.70 -16.97
N LEU A 98 13.17 -6.48 -15.81
CA LEU A 98 13.70 -5.56 -14.80
C LEU A 98 14.95 -6.13 -14.12
N THR A 99 15.94 -5.26 -13.89
CA THR A 99 17.14 -5.59 -13.11
C THR A 99 16.93 -5.38 -11.62
N GLN A 100 15.96 -4.55 -11.23
CA GLN A 100 15.65 -4.25 -9.84
C GLN A 100 14.83 -5.37 -9.21
N THR A 101 15.15 -5.68 -7.97
CA THR A 101 14.41 -6.63 -7.15
C THR A 101 13.09 -6.02 -6.65
N LYS A 102 12.12 -6.89 -6.32
CA LYS A 102 10.87 -6.46 -5.65
C LYS A 102 11.12 -5.59 -4.42
N LYS A 103 12.12 -5.95 -3.62
CA LYS A 103 12.48 -5.21 -2.41
C LYS A 103 12.93 -3.79 -2.73
N GLU A 104 13.79 -3.61 -3.73
CA GLU A 104 14.26 -2.29 -4.16
C GLU A 104 13.12 -1.44 -4.71
N ILE A 105 12.24 -2.02 -5.54
CA ILE A 105 11.09 -1.31 -6.10
C ILE A 105 10.14 -0.85 -4.98
N ILE A 106 9.79 -1.74 -4.04
CA ILE A 106 8.95 -1.40 -2.89
C ILE A 106 9.62 -0.30 -2.05
N THR A 107 10.92 -0.41 -1.78
CA THR A 107 11.67 0.59 -1.01
C THR A 107 11.61 1.97 -1.67
N ASN A 108 11.83 2.03 -2.99
CA ASN A 108 11.79 3.28 -3.75
C ASN A 108 10.40 3.91 -3.73
N ILE A 109 9.34 3.10 -3.86
CA ILE A 109 7.95 3.57 -3.78
C ILE A 109 7.69 4.18 -2.40
N VAL A 110 8.04 3.47 -1.32
CA VAL A 110 7.82 3.94 0.06
C VAL A 110 8.54 5.26 0.30
N LEU A 111 9.81 5.36 -0.05
CA LEU A 111 10.60 6.59 0.13
C LEU A 111 10.02 7.76 -0.68
N ALA A 112 9.62 7.51 -1.93
CA ALA A 112 9.00 8.55 -2.77
C ALA A 112 7.66 9.03 -2.18
N THR A 113 6.85 8.13 -1.62
CA THR A 113 5.59 8.47 -0.98
C THR A 113 5.80 9.26 0.30
N LEU A 114 6.69 8.82 1.19
CA LEU A 114 6.98 9.51 2.45
C LEU A 114 7.50 10.93 2.21
N ASN A 115 8.41 11.10 1.24
CA ASN A 115 8.91 12.42 0.86
C ASN A 115 7.78 13.34 0.40
N LYS A 116 6.79 12.85 -0.36
CA LYS A 116 5.65 13.68 -0.79
C LYS A 116 4.74 14.06 0.37
N SER A 117 4.49 13.14 1.31
CA SER A 117 3.62 13.39 2.46
C SER A 117 4.23 14.36 3.49
N ASP A 118 5.56 14.49 3.54
CA ASP A 118 6.22 15.46 4.43
C ASP A 118 6.13 16.92 3.92
N PHE A 119 5.74 17.13 2.66
CA PHE A 119 5.54 18.46 2.05
C PHE A 119 4.06 18.89 1.94
N GLN A 120 3.12 18.12 2.51
CA GLN A 120 1.69 18.46 2.60
C GLN A 120 1.29 18.78 4.03
#